data_AF-A0A3L8Q2X6-F1
#
_entry.id   AF-A0A3L8Q2X6-F1
#
_cell.length_a   1.000
_cell.length_b   1.000
_cell.length_c   1.000
_cell.angle_alpha   90.00
_cell.angle_beta   90.00
_cell.angle_gamma   90.00
#
_symmetry.space_group_name_H-M   'P 1'
#
loop_
_entity.id
_entity.type
_entity.pdbx_description
1 polymer ?
#
loop_
_entity_poly.entity_id
_entity_poly.type
_entity_poly.pdbx_seq_one_letter_code
_entity_poly.pdbx_strand_id
1 'polypeptide(L)' 'MLCRRAEADPDICGDKLEKCGLCAHVFCLFFATLLFPQENLRVGLMGFLPRDILIAVRRAAQKVRA' A
#
# COMPACT_ATOMS: atom_id res chain seq x y z
N MET A 1 -5.06 -0.17 -4.30
CA MET A 1 -4.88 1.03 -3.45
C MET A 1 -5.36 0.80 -2.03
N LEU A 2 -4.52 1.12 -1.04
CA LEU A 2 -4.79 0.93 0.40
C LEU A 2 -5.81 1.94 0.95
N CYS A 3 -5.67 3.22 0.59
CA CYS A 3 -6.60 4.30 0.96
C CYS A 3 -7.85 4.37 0.07
N ARG A 4 -8.03 3.42 -0.87
CA ARG A 4 -9.13 3.34 -1.86
C ARG A 4 -9.24 4.53 -2.82
N ARG A 5 -8.35 5.51 -2.74
CA ARG A 5 -8.23 6.63 -3.67
C ARG A 5 -7.04 6.37 -4.58
N ALA A 6 -7.26 6.31 -5.89
CA ALA A 6 -6.20 6.13 -6.86
C ALA A 6 -5.44 7.44 -7.11
N GLU A 7 -6.19 8.54 -7.10
CA GLU A 7 -5.68 9.89 -7.12
C GLU A 7 -5.90 10.47 -5.73
N ALA A 8 -4.80 10.86 -5.09
CA ALA A 8 -4.80 11.54 -3.81
C ALA A 8 -3.69 12.59 -3.85
N ASP A 9 -3.88 13.65 -3.06
CA ASP A 9 -2.85 14.66 -2.88
C ASP A 9 -1.56 14.01 -2.35
N PRO A 10 -0.42 14.15 -3.04
CA PRO A 10 0.87 13.64 -2.58
C PRO A 10 1.28 14.17 -1.21
N ASP A 11 0.88 15.38 -0.83
CA ASP A 11 1.19 15.93 0.50
C ASP A 11 0.44 15.18 1.61
N ILE A 12 -0.69 14.55 1.28
CA ILE A 12 -1.51 13.79 2.22
C ILE A 12 -1.12 12.31 2.24
N CYS A 13 -0.93 11.71 1.06
CA CYS A 13 -0.75 10.25 0.94
C CYS A 13 0.70 9.82 0.63
N GLY A 14 1.57 10.77 0.31
CA GLY A 14 2.88 10.53 -0.26
C GLY A 14 2.79 10.13 -1.74
N ASP A 15 3.96 10.00 -2.37
CA ASP A 15 4.06 9.67 -3.79
C ASP A 15 3.36 8.35 -4.15
N LYS A 16 2.79 8.30 -5.34
CA LYS A 16 2.22 7.08 -5.91
C LYS A 16 3.33 6.19 -6.44
N LEU A 17 3.46 4.99 -5.87
CA LEU A 17 4.37 3.96 -6.33
C LEU A 17 3.63 2.93 -7.17
N GLU A 18 4.23 2.52 -8.28
CA GLU A 18 3.70 1.48 -9.17
C GLU A 18 4.79 0.50 -9.58
N LYS A 19 4.54 -0.80 -9.38
CA LYS A 19 5.45 -1.87 -9.80
C LYS A 19 4.71 -3.20 -9.92
N CYS A 20 4.98 -3.97 -10.97
CA CYS A 20 4.40 -5.31 -11.19
C CYS A 20 2.85 -5.34 -11.06
N GLY A 21 2.15 -4.29 -11.51
CA GLY A 21 0.69 -4.17 -11.41
C GLY A 21 0.15 -3.84 -10.02
N LEU A 22 1.03 -3.61 -9.03
CA LEU A 22 0.66 -3.06 -7.72
C LEU A 22 0.79 -1.55 -7.72
N CYS A 23 -0.17 -0.89 -7.08
CA CYS A 23 -0.18 0.55 -6.87
C CYS A 23 -0.54 0.88 -5.43
N ALA A 24 0.32 1.66 -4.78
CA ALA A 24 0.13 2.17 -3.42
C ALA A 24 0.84 3.51 -3.24
N HIS A 25 0.31 4.37 -2.37
CA HIS A 25 1.03 5.56 -1.94
C HIS A 25 2.05 5.24 -0.84
N VAL A 26 3.15 5.99 -0.77
CA VAL A 26 4.23 5.79 0.21
C VAL A 26 3.68 5.79 1.65
N PHE A 27 2.98 6.84 2.08
CA PHE A 27 2.50 6.92 3.47
C PHE A 27 1.45 5.85 3.77
N CYS A 28 0.64 5.49 2.77
CA CYS A 28 -0.32 4.40 2.92
C CYS A 28 0.36 3.05 3.21
N LEU A 29 1.54 2.77 2.64
CA LEU A 29 2.31 1.55 2.96
C LEU A 29 2.85 1.59 4.38
N PHE A 30 3.46 2.71 4.78
CA PHE A 30 4.07 2.85 6.10
C PHE A 30 3.07 2.85 7.26
N PHE A 31 1.88 3.43 7.07
CA PHE A 31 0.85 3.51 8.11
C PHE A 31 -0.18 2.38 8.06
N ALA A 32 -0.10 1.47 7.08
CA ALA A 32 -1.01 0.33 7.04
C ALA A 32 -0.68 -0.68 8.15
N THR A 33 -1.69 -1.02 8.95
CA THR A 33 -1.55 -2.05 9.99
C THR A 33 -1.20 -3.40 9.36
N LEU A 34 -0.25 -4.12 9.98
CA LEU A 34 0.18 -5.47 9.58
C LEU A 34 0.88 -5.56 8.21
N LEU A 35 1.43 -4.44 7.72
CA LEU A 35 2.41 -4.44 6.64
C LEU A 35 3.80 -4.21 7.24
N PHE A 36 4.72 -5.14 6.97
CA PHE A 36 6.08 -5.08 7.47
C PHE A 36 7.06 -5.04 6.30
N PRO A 37 7.92 -4.02 6.21
CA PRO A 37 8.94 -3.96 5.17
C PRO A 37 9.99 -5.04 5.42
N GLN A 38 10.47 -5.66 4.34
CA GLN A 38 11.68 -6.46 4.34
C GLN A 38 12.90 -5.54 4.42
N GLU A 39 14.03 -6.05 4.91
CA GLU A 39 15.30 -5.32 4.95
C GLU A 39 15.76 -4.86 3.55
N ASN A 40 15.41 -5.64 2.52
CA ASN A 40 15.75 -5.33 1.14
C ASN A 40 14.63 -4.55 0.45
N LEU A 41 14.82 -3.24 0.28
CA LEU A 41 13.89 -2.33 -0.40
C LEU A 41 13.61 -2.68 -1.87
N ARG A 42 14.44 -3.52 -2.51
CA ARG A 42 14.19 -3.98 -3.89
C ARG A 42 13.07 -5.01 -3.98
N VAL A 43 12.76 -5.68 -2.86
CA VAL A 43 11.66 -6.65 -2.78
C VAL A 43 10.33 -5.94 -2.88
N GLY A 44 9.45 -6.44 -3.74
CA GLY A 44 8.10 -5.90 -3.90
C GLY A 44 8.09 -4.39 -4.13
N LEU A 45 7.30 -3.67 -3.33
CA LEU A 45 7.15 -2.22 -3.37
C LEU A 45 7.78 -1.62 -2.10
N MET A 46 8.94 -0.98 -2.21
CA MET A 46 9.68 -0.43 -1.05
C MET A 46 9.95 -1.45 0.07
N GLY A 47 10.30 -2.68 -0.28
CA GLY A 47 10.51 -3.76 0.67
C GLY A 47 9.24 -4.45 1.14
N PHE A 48 8.04 -3.95 0.82
CA PHE A 48 6.79 -4.60 1.19
C PHE A 48 6.42 -5.72 0.21
N LEU A 49 6.08 -6.89 0.74
CA LEU A 49 5.75 -8.07 -0.07
C LEU A 49 4.45 -7.85 -0.86
N PRO A 50 4.43 -8.17 -2.17
CA PRO A 50 3.23 -8.05 -3.02
C PRO A 50 1.98 -8.70 -2.43
N ARG A 51 2.13 -9.92 -1.90
CA ARG A 51 1.08 -10.68 -1.23
C ARG A 51 0.43 -9.90 -0.10
N ASP A 52 1.25 -9.31 0.76
CA ASP A 52 0.78 -8.64 1.97
C ASP A 52 0.07 -7.34 1.63
N ILE A 53 0.58 -6.61 0.62
CA ILE A 53 -0.08 -5.42 0.07
C ILE A 53 -1.46 -5.78 -0.46
N LEU A 54 -1.59 -6.87 -1.22
CA LEU A 54 -2.89 -7.33 -1.75
C LEU A 54 -3.87 -7.70 -0.62
N ILE A 55 -3.41 -8.39 0.42
CA ILE A 55 -4.23 -8.73 1.59
C ILE A 55 -4.68 -7.45 2.30
N ALA A 56 -3.78 -6.50 2.52
CA ALA A 56 -4.08 -5.23 3.16
C ALA A 56 -5.09 -4.41 2.34
N VAL A 57 -4.96 -4.37 1.01
CA VAL A 57 -5.93 -3.73 0.11
C VAL A 57 -7.32 -4.40 0.23
N ARG A 58 -7.38 -5.74 0.24
CA ARG A 58 -8.66 -6.46 0.41
C ARG A 58 -9.31 -6.18 1.77
N ARG A 59 -8.54 -6.19 2.85
CA ARG A 59 -9.02 -5.81 4.19
C ARG A 59 -9.50 -4.37 4.24
N ALA A 60 -8.71 -3.46 3.65
CA ALA A 60 -9.07 -2.07 3.54
C ALA A 60 -10.38 -1.90 2.78
N ALA A 61 -10.68 -2.73 1.77
CA ALA A 61 -11.95 -2.77 1.02
C ALA A 61 -13.13 -3.36 1.83
N GLN A 62 -12.88 -4.27 2.79
CA GLN A 62 -13.91 -4.89 3.62
C GLN A 62 -14.39 -4.02 4.79
N LYS A 63 -13.54 -3.15 5.35
CA LYS A 63 -13.86 -2.28 6.51
C LYS A 63 -15.05 -1.29 6.33
N VAL A 64 -15.67 -1.21 5.16
CA VAL A 64 -16.79 -0.29 4.87
C VAL A 64 -18.11 -1.05 4.65
N ARG A 65 -18.14 -2.36 4.92
CA ARG A 65 -19.38 -3.17 4.91
C ARG A 65 -20.01 -3.34 6.31
N ALA A 66 -19.76 -2.42 7.23
CA ALA A 66 -20.42 -2.38 8.54
C ALA A 66 -21.24 -1.09 8.65
#